data_AF-A0A6G1SJT5-F1
#
_entry.id   AF-A0A6G1SJT5-F1
#
_cell.length_a   1.000
_cell.length_b   1.000
_cell.length_c   1.000
_cell.angle_alpha   90.00
_cell.angle_beta   90.00
_cell.angle_gamma   90.00
#
_symmetry.space_group_name_H-M   'P 1'
#
loop_
_entity.id
_entity.type
_entity.pdbx_description
1 polymer ?
#
loop_
_entity_poly.entity_id
_entity_poly.type
_entity_poly.pdbx_seq_one_letter_code
_entity_poly.pdbx_strand_id
1 'polypeptide(L)'
;VDSRTDKPSSIEGTAKLVDNASPAEGKLAVTFKIPVVGDKTAPYWVLSTDYDNYSLVYSCSSVLGFLHAESAWILSRTRTVDNPAVRQAIENAVAEAKISRGSFQKTDQENCKDAQ
;
A
#
# COMPACT_ATOMS: atom_id res chain seq x y z
N VAL A 1 -11.12 -11.03 6.23
CA VAL A 1 -11.17 -12.40 5.68
C VAL A 1 -10.92 -12.33 4.19
N ASP A 2 -10.16 -13.26 3.61
CA ASP A 2 -9.97 -13.31 2.15
C ASP A 2 -11.32 -13.63 1.49
N SER A 3 -11.75 -12.80 0.54
CA SER A 3 -13.09 -12.88 -0.06
C SER A 3 -13.32 -14.12 -0.93
N ARG A 4 -12.26 -14.87 -1.26
CA ARG A 4 -12.33 -16.09 -2.08
C ARG A 4 -12.41 -17.34 -1.21
N THR A 5 -11.86 -17.28 0.00
CA THR A 5 -11.71 -18.44 0.89
C THR A 5 -12.45 -18.32 2.22
N ASP A 6 -12.94 -17.12 2.55
CA ASP A 6 -13.54 -16.74 3.83
C ASP A 6 -12.65 -17.05 5.05
N LYS A 7 -11.33 -17.14 4.81
CA LYS A 7 -10.33 -17.45 5.84
C LYS A 7 -9.39 -16.27 6.04
N PRO A 8 -8.83 -16.08 7.24
CA PRO A 8 -7.69 -15.18 7.43
C PRO A 8 -6.53 -15.63 6.54
N SER A 9 -5.84 -14.67 5.94
CA SER A 9 -4.62 -14.91 5.16
C SER A 9 -3.56 -13.90 5.56
N SER A 10 -2.32 -14.33 5.64
CA SER A 10 -1.16 -13.47 5.90
C SER A 10 -0.05 -13.79 4.90
N ILE A 11 0.82 -12.80 4.69
CA ILE A 11 2.06 -12.98 3.93
C ILE A 11 3.15 -12.17 4.62
N GLU A 12 4.33 -12.77 4.76
CA GLU A 12 5.50 -12.10 5.32
C GLU A 12 6.37 -11.54 4.20
N GLY A 13 6.94 -10.37 4.45
CA GLY A 13 7.83 -9.70 3.52
C GLY A 13 8.86 -8.83 4.23
N THR A 14 9.82 -8.35 3.46
CA THR A 14 10.88 -7.46 3.93
C THR A 14 10.94 -6.22 3.03
N ALA A 15 11.11 -5.05 3.62
CA ALA A 15 11.29 -3.80 2.90
C ALA A 15 12.70 -3.27 3.12
N LYS A 16 13.39 -2.88 2.04
CA LYS A 16 14.69 -2.23 2.09
C LYS A 16 14.66 -0.96 1.26
N LEU A 17 15.49 0.03 1.61
CA LEU A 17 15.71 1.18 0.73
C LEU A 17 16.29 0.68 -0.60
N VAL A 18 15.86 1.31 -1.69
CA VAL A 18 16.50 1.08 -3.00
C VAL A 18 17.91 1.65 -2.97
N ASP A 19 18.87 0.97 -3.60
CA ASP A 19 20.25 1.44 -3.68
C ASP A 19 20.32 2.86 -4.26
N ASN A 20 21.11 3.72 -3.63
CA ASN A 20 21.27 5.15 -3.96
C ASN A 20 20.02 6.03 -3.78
N ALA A 21 18.91 5.51 -3.25
CA ALA A 21 17.80 6.36 -2.84
C ALA A 21 18.14 7.05 -1.51
N SER A 22 17.93 8.38 -1.45
CA SER A 22 17.91 9.05 -0.16
C SER A 22 16.74 8.51 0.67
N PRO A 23 16.90 8.27 1.99
CA PRO A 23 15.78 7.87 2.84
C PRO A 23 14.56 8.80 2.73
N ALA A 24 14.78 10.08 2.42
CA ALA A 24 13.72 11.06 2.21
C ALA A 24 12.85 10.82 0.97
N GLU A 25 13.31 10.03 0.00
CA GLU A 25 12.53 9.72 -1.22
C GLU A 25 11.45 8.65 -1.00
N GLY A 26 11.48 7.91 0.11
CA GLY A 26 10.44 6.92 0.41
C GLY A 26 10.36 5.76 -0.58
N LYS A 27 11.42 5.48 -1.35
CA LYS A 27 11.48 4.39 -2.33
C LYS A 27 12.00 3.11 -1.71
N LEU A 28 11.15 2.09 -1.68
CA LEU A 28 11.45 0.80 -1.07
C LEU A 28 11.41 -0.33 -2.12
N ALA A 29 12.34 -1.27 -1.99
CA ALA A 29 12.24 -2.60 -2.58
C ALA A 29 11.60 -3.53 -1.54
N VAL A 30 10.37 -3.98 -1.80
CA VAL A 30 9.62 -4.86 -0.90
C VAL A 30 9.57 -6.25 -1.48
N THR A 31 10.07 -7.23 -0.73
CA THR A 31 10.12 -8.63 -1.13
C THR A 31 9.16 -9.46 -0.28
N PHE A 32 8.22 -10.14 -0.92
CA PHE A 32 7.32 -11.10 -0.28
C PHE A 32 7.71 -12.54 -0.63
N LYS A 33 7.53 -13.46 0.33
CA LYS A 33 7.70 -14.90 0.11
C LYS A 33 6.36 -15.51 -0.30
N ILE A 34 6.20 -15.77 -1.59
CA ILE A 34 4.95 -16.34 -2.12
C ILE A 34 5.09 -17.86 -2.20
N PRO A 35 4.17 -18.65 -1.59
CA PRO A 35 4.17 -20.11 -1.73
C PRO A 35 4.22 -20.52 -3.21
N VAL A 36 5.05 -21.52 -3.54
CA VAL A 36 5.26 -22.06 -4.91
C VAL A 36 6.00 -21.13 -5.88
N VAL A 37 5.83 -19.81 -5.76
CA VAL A 37 6.42 -18.81 -6.66
C VAL A 37 7.80 -18.34 -6.20
N GLY A 38 8.09 -18.42 -4.90
CA GLY A 38 9.33 -17.93 -4.28
C GLY A 38 9.28 -16.44 -3.97
N ASP A 39 10.47 -15.84 -3.86
CA ASP A 39 10.61 -14.43 -3.52
C ASP A 39 10.20 -13.53 -4.70
N LYS A 40 9.32 -12.56 -4.42
CA LYS A 40 8.92 -11.54 -5.39
C LYS A 40 9.15 -10.16 -4.81
N THR A 41 9.98 -9.38 -5.50
CA THR A 41 10.29 -8.00 -5.16
C THR A 41 9.49 -7.05 -6.03
N ALA A 42 8.89 -6.04 -5.41
CA ALA A 42 8.18 -4.97 -6.09
C ALA A 42 8.56 -3.60 -5.51
N PRO A 43 8.52 -2.52 -6.32
CA PRO A 43 8.79 -1.17 -5.85
C PRO A 43 7.59 -0.65 -5.05
N TYR A 44 7.81 -0.18 -3.83
CA TYR A 44 6.79 0.48 -3.01
C TYR A 44 7.29 1.89 -2.72
N TRP A 45 6.62 2.88 -3.28
CA TRP A 45 6.99 4.29 -3.14
C TRP A 45 5.98 4.97 -2.22
N VAL A 46 6.48 5.54 -1.13
CA VAL A 46 5.67 6.38 -0.23
C VAL A 46 5.57 7.76 -0.87
N LEU A 47 4.43 8.05 -1.50
CA LEU A 47 4.20 9.31 -2.20
C LEU A 47 3.87 10.46 -1.23
N SER A 48 3.20 10.14 -0.13
CA SER A 48 2.91 11.09 0.95
C SER A 48 2.71 10.32 2.25
N THR A 49 3.12 10.92 3.37
CA THR A 49 2.92 10.37 4.71
C THR A 49 3.11 11.48 5.73
N ASP A 50 2.30 11.47 6.78
CA ASP A 50 2.56 12.28 7.98
C ASP A 50 3.19 11.44 9.10
N TYR A 51 3.50 10.16 8.82
CA TYR A 51 4.06 9.13 9.71
C TYR A 51 3.13 8.69 10.85
N ASP A 52 2.29 9.60 11.33
CA ASP A 52 1.47 9.46 12.53
C ASP A 52 0.03 9.03 12.25
N ASN A 53 -0.52 9.29 11.06
CA ASN A 53 -1.93 9.00 10.76
C ASN A 53 -2.13 8.24 9.45
N TYR A 54 -1.39 8.59 8.39
CA TYR A 54 -1.60 8.00 7.07
C TYR A 54 -0.32 7.87 6.25
N SER A 55 -0.38 6.98 5.25
CA SER A 55 0.54 6.98 4.13
C SER A 55 -0.17 6.62 2.82
N LEU A 56 0.22 7.30 1.74
CA LEU A 56 -0.14 6.95 0.36
C LEU A 56 1.04 6.22 -0.26
N VAL A 57 0.85 4.94 -0.56
CA VAL A 57 1.85 4.06 -1.16
C VAL A 57 1.45 3.72 -2.59
N TYR A 58 2.40 3.77 -3.50
CA TYR A 58 2.21 3.41 -4.90
C TYR A 58 3.21 2.33 -5.33
N SER A 59 2.77 1.40 -6.16
CA SER A 59 3.60 0.39 -6.79
C SER A 59 3.26 0.30 -8.27
N CYS A 60 4.29 0.27 -9.11
CA CYS A 60 4.16 0.02 -10.54
C CYS A 60 5.29 -0.91 -10.98
N SER A 61 4.93 -2.04 -11.58
CA SER A 61 5.88 -3.03 -12.11
C SER A 61 5.58 -3.29 -13.58
N SER A 62 6.62 -3.38 -14.42
CA SER A 62 6.44 -3.81 -15.81
C SER A 62 6.16 -5.31 -15.88
N VAL A 63 5.12 -5.68 -16.63
CA VAL A 63 4.71 -7.04 -16.93
C VAL A 63 4.88 -7.25 -18.43
N LEU A 64 5.60 -8.29 -18.83
CA LEU A 64 5.88 -8.64 -20.23
C LEU A 64 6.56 -7.51 -21.04
N GLY A 65 7.16 -6.50 -20.38
CA GLY A 65 7.95 -5.43 -21.01
C GLY A 65 7.14 -4.28 -21.62
N PHE A 66 5.81 -4.41 -21.76
CA PHE A 66 4.94 -3.38 -22.34
C PHE A 66 3.64 -3.15 -21.55
N LEU A 67 3.30 -4.02 -20.60
CA LEU A 67 2.20 -3.81 -19.67
C LEU A 67 2.74 -3.31 -18.33
N HIS A 68 1.91 -2.58 -17.60
CA HIS A 68 2.22 -2.15 -16.24
C HIS A 68 1.13 -2.70 -15.31
N ALA A 69 1.57 -3.35 -14.23
CA ALA A 69 0.71 -3.69 -13.11
C ALA A 69 0.92 -2.62 -12.05
N GLU A 70 -0.17 -1.91 -11.74
CA GLU A 70 -0.16 -0.76 -10.85
C GLU A 70 -1.13 -0.97 -9.69
N SER A 71 -0.71 -0.55 -8.51
CA SER A 71 -1.49 -0.60 -7.29
C SER A 71 -1.20 0.63 -6.43
N ALA A 72 -2.22 1.13 -5.76
CA ALA A 72 -2.08 2.19 -4.76
C ALA A 72 -2.80 1.80 -3.47
N TRP A 73 -2.24 2.19 -2.34
CA TRP A 73 -2.81 1.96 -1.02
C TRP A 73 -2.80 3.24 -0.21
N ILE A 74 -3.93 3.52 0.43
CA ILE A 74 -4.01 4.48 1.53
C ILE A 74 -4.00 3.66 2.80
N LEU A 75 -2.93 3.75 3.57
CA LEU A 75 -2.78 3.08 4.85
C LEU A 75 -3.07 4.08 5.96
N SER A 76 -3.79 3.65 7.00
CA SER A 76 -4.06 4.46 8.18
C SER A 76 -3.63 3.74 9.45
N ARG A 77 -3.22 4.50 10.47
CA ARG A 77 -2.95 3.98 11.82
C ARG A 77 -4.22 3.54 12.55
N THR A 78 -5.39 4.06 12.17
CA THR A 78 -6.69 3.75 12.78
C THR A 78 -7.59 3.03 11.78
N ARG A 79 -8.59 2.28 12.28
CA ARG A 79 -9.57 1.55 11.44
C ARG A 79 -10.40 2.51 10.59
N THR A 80 -10.75 3.66 11.16
CA THR A 80 -11.45 4.76 10.49
C THR A 80 -10.59 6.02 10.55
N VAL A 81 -10.54 6.76 9.45
CA VAL A 81 -9.89 8.08 9.43
C VAL A 81 -10.95 9.09 9.80
N ASP A 82 -11.15 9.45 11.06
CA ASP A 82 -12.25 10.35 11.45
C ASP A 82 -11.86 11.83 11.51
N ASN A 83 -10.57 12.12 11.63
CA ASN A 83 -10.05 13.48 11.60
C ASN A 83 -10.23 14.10 10.19
N PRO A 84 -11.00 15.18 10.03
CA PRO A 84 -11.25 15.79 8.72
C PRO A 84 -9.98 16.39 8.09
N ALA A 85 -9.01 16.85 8.89
CA ALA A 85 -7.75 17.36 8.38
C ALA A 85 -6.90 16.23 7.75
N VAL A 86 -6.88 15.05 8.38
CA VAL A 86 -6.19 13.87 7.83
C VAL A 86 -6.88 13.39 6.55
N ARG A 87 -8.23 13.36 6.53
CA ARG A 87 -8.98 13.05 5.31
C ARG A 87 -8.62 14.01 4.17
N GLN A 88 -8.58 15.31 4.44
CA GLN A 88 -8.23 16.31 3.44
C GLN A 88 -6.78 16.16 2.94
N ALA A 89 -5.84 15.85 3.85
CA ALA A 89 -4.45 15.60 3.48
C ALA A 89 -4.30 14.39 2.54
N ILE A 90 -5.02 13.29 2.81
CA ILE A 90 -5.09 12.12 1.94
C ILE A 90 -5.64 12.48 0.56
N GLU A 91 -6.77 13.21 0.50
CA GLU A 91 -7.40 13.60 -0.76
C GLU A 91 -6.48 14.50 -1.61
N ASN A 92 -5.78 15.45 -0.97
CA ASN A 92 -4.79 16.28 -1.64
C ASN A 92 -3.61 15.45 -2.17
N ALA A 93 -3.07 14.54 -1.36
CA ALA A 93 -1.96 13.67 -1.77
C ALA A 93 -2.33 12.79 -2.98
N VAL A 94 -3.54 12.24 -3.00
CA VAL A 94 -4.06 11.45 -4.13
C VAL A 94 -4.19 12.30 -5.39
N ALA A 95 -4.71 13.53 -5.26
CA ALA A 95 -4.84 14.46 -6.38
C ALA A 95 -3.49 14.91 -6.93
N GLU A 96 -2.53 15.26 -6.06
CA GLU A 96 -1.15 15.64 -6.43
C GLU A 96 -0.42 14.50 -7.14
N ALA A 97 -0.61 13.26 -6.67
CA ALA A 97 -0.08 12.05 -7.31
C ALA A 97 -0.79 11.69 -8.63
N LYS A 98 -1.87 12.41 -9.00
CA LYS A 98 -2.70 12.16 -10.20
C LYS A 98 -3.28 10.75 -10.24
N ILE A 99 -3.55 10.16 -9.09
CA ILE A 99 -4.20 8.85 -8.98
C ILE A 99 -5.70 9.06 -8.98
N SER A 100 -6.43 8.32 -9.81
CA SER A 100 -7.90 8.40 -9.85
C SER A 100 -8.50 7.91 -8.53
N ARG A 101 -9.30 8.76 -7.89
CA ARG A 101 -10.06 8.39 -6.69
C ARG A 101 -10.97 7.18 -6.92
N GLY A 102 -11.54 7.07 -8.12
CA GLY A 102 -12.44 5.97 -8.50
C GLY A 102 -11.75 4.61 -8.62
N SER A 103 -10.42 4.56 -8.64
CA SER A 103 -9.64 3.32 -8.65
C SER A 103 -9.45 2.71 -7.26
N PHE A 104 -9.76 3.46 -6.19
CA PHE A 104 -9.66 2.94 -4.83
C PHE A 104 -10.94 2.20 -4.44
N GLN A 105 -10.75 1.03 -3.84
CA GLN A 105 -11.80 0.30 -3.15
C GLN A 105 -11.61 0.45 -1.65
N LYS A 106 -12.66 0.88 -0.94
CA LYS A 106 -12.62 0.97 0.53
C LYS A 106 -12.56 -0.45 1.12
N THR A 107 -11.53 -0.72 1.92
CA THR A 107 -11.46 -1.92 2.76
C THR A 107 -12.43 -1.78 3.92
N ASP A 108 -13.30 -2.78 4.11
CA ASP A 108 -14.12 -2.88 5.31
C ASP A 108 -13.24 -3.25 6.52
N GLN A 109 -13.27 -2.41 7.55
CA GLN A 109 -12.52 -2.55 8.80
C GLN A 109 -13.45 -2.74 10.01
N GLU A 110 -14.75 -2.91 9.76
CA GLU A 110 -15.75 -3.20 10.78
C GLU A 110 -15.75 -4.69 11.13
N ASN A 111 -16.12 -5.04 12.37
CA ASN A 111 -16.27 -6.43 12.83
C ASN A 111 -15.03 -7.33 12.61
N CYS A 112 -13.84 -6.74 12.53
CA CYS A 112 -12.58 -7.48 12.47
C CYS A 112 -12.39 -8.27 13.77
N LYS A 113 -12.42 -9.59 13.70
CA LYS A 113 -12.01 -10.46 14.80
C LYS A 113 -10.52 -10.28 15.02
N ASP A 114 -10.09 -10.10 16.26
CA ASP A 114 -8.66 -10.00 16.56
C ASP A 114 -7.95 -11.30 16.12
N ALA A 115 -6.72 -11.15 15.61
CA ALA A 115 -5.89 -12.28 15.27
C ALA A 115 -5.59 -13.06 16.56
N GLN A 116 -6.10 -14.27 16.64
CA GLN A 116 -5.87 -15.20 17.76
C GLN A 116 -4.54 -15.92 17.60
#